data_AF-A0A7X3MSB5-F1
#
_entry.id   AF-A0A7X3MSB5-F1
#
_cell.length_a   1.000
_cell.length_b   1.000
_cell.length_c   1.000
_cell.angle_alpha   90.00
_cell.angle_beta   90.00
_cell.angle_gamma   90.00
#
_symmetry.space_group_name_H-M   'P 1'
#
loop_
_entity.id
_entity.type
_entity.pdbx_description
1 polymer ?
#
loop_
_entity_poly.entity_id
_entity_poly.type
_entity_poly.pdbx_seq_one_letter_code
_entity_poly.pdbx_strand_id
1 'polypeptide(L)'
;MLTRLGQWSLAAGLMFGVAACDPGDVPVLRERAQQTWTAVQTRYRQRADQVPALVEAVRVRAPAEREVLAEVMAARDEVVAILNADGLIAEPERFRQYVQAQRRLFAALGSLYETVATFGSKDH
;
A
#
# COMPACT_ATOMS: atom_id res chain seq x y z
N MET A 1 51.21 -31.77 16.60
CA MET A 1 50.19 -32.36 15.70
C MET A 1 48.76 -32.06 16.15
N LEU A 2 48.42 -32.13 17.45
CA LEU A 2 47.06 -31.85 17.96
C LEU A 2 46.56 -30.40 17.71
N THR A 3 47.45 -29.41 17.67
CA THR A 3 47.09 -27.99 17.42
C THR A 3 46.68 -27.72 15.97
N ARG A 4 47.21 -28.48 15.00
CA ARG A 4 46.80 -28.38 13.60
C ARG A 4 45.41 -28.97 13.36
N LEU A 5 45.02 -30.05 14.06
CA LEU A 5 43.67 -30.62 13.93
C LEU A 5 42.58 -29.64 14.42
N GLY A 6 42.83 -28.91 15.52
CA GLY A 6 41.86 -27.94 16.06
C GLY A 6 41.57 -26.75 15.12
N GLN A 7 42.57 -26.28 14.37
CA GLN A 7 42.38 -25.22 13.38
C GLN A 7 41.51 -25.65 12.20
N TRP A 8 41.59 -26.91 11.78
CA TRP A 8 40.76 -27.45 10.71
C TRP A 8 39.32 -27.67 11.14
N SER A 9 39.07 -28.05 12.41
CA SER A 9 37.72 -28.15 12.97
C SER A 9 37.01 -26.79 13.07
N LEU A 10 37.73 -25.72 13.45
CA LEU A 10 37.17 -24.38 13.50
C LEU A 10 36.82 -23.83 12.11
N ALA A 11 37.69 -24.07 11.12
CA ALA A 11 37.46 -23.66 9.73
C ALA A 11 36.27 -24.40 9.10
N ALA A 12 36.13 -25.71 9.39
CA ALA A 12 34.99 -26.50 8.92
C ALA A 12 33.66 -26.05 9.56
N GLY A 13 33.66 -25.73 10.86
CA GLY A 13 32.47 -25.17 11.53
C GLY A 13 32.05 -23.81 10.97
N LEU A 14 33.01 -22.95 10.62
CA LEU A 14 32.73 -21.65 10.03
C LEU A 14 32.16 -21.77 8.60
N MET A 15 32.64 -22.72 7.78
CA MET A 15 32.06 -22.96 6.44
C MET A 15 30.62 -23.49 6.49
N PHE A 16 30.28 -24.34 7.48
CA PHE A 16 28.91 -24.80 7.66
C PHE A 16 27.95 -23.69 8.14
N GLY A 17 28.45 -22.70 8.89
CA GLY A 17 27.65 -21.56 9.37
C GLY A 17 27.21 -20.60 8.27
N VAL A 18 28.00 -20.41 7.21
CA VAL A 18 27.64 -19.51 6.08
C VAL A 18 26.70 -20.19 5.08
N ALA A 19 26.69 -21.52 5.01
CA ALA A 19 25.74 -22.29 4.19
C ALA A 19 24.30 -22.25 4.72
N ALA A 20 24.08 -21.75 5.95
CA ALA A 20 22.75 -21.58 6.53
C ALA A 20 22.03 -20.28 6.08
N CYS A 21 22.71 -19.40 5.33
CA CYS A 21 22.07 -18.29 4.64
C CYS A 21 21.72 -18.75 3.22
N ASP A 22 20.64 -19.53 3.08
CA ASP A 22 20.25 -20.18 1.82
C ASP A 22 19.74 -19.13 0.80
N PRO A 23 20.42 -18.93 -0.35
CA PRO A 23 19.95 -18.05 -1.42
C PRO A 23 18.61 -18.49 -2.03
N GLY A 24 18.19 -19.74 -1.82
CA GLY A 24 16.92 -20.31 -2.29
C GLY A 24 15.67 -19.74 -1.61
N ASP A 25 15.80 -19.10 -0.45
CA ASP A 25 14.65 -18.50 0.27
C ASP A 25 14.18 -17.20 -0.39
N VAL A 26 15.05 -16.48 -1.10
CA VAL A 26 14.71 -15.16 -1.67
C VAL A 26 13.59 -15.25 -2.73
N PRO A 27 13.62 -16.16 -3.72
CA PRO A 27 12.50 -16.35 -4.64
C PRO A 27 11.19 -16.73 -3.95
N VAL A 28 11.24 -17.65 -2.98
CA VAL A 28 10.05 -18.09 -2.23
C VAL A 28 9.44 -16.95 -1.42
N LEU A 29 10.27 -16.14 -0.77
CA LEU A 29 9.84 -14.94 -0.05
C LEU A 29 9.23 -13.89 -1.00
N ARG A 30 9.80 -13.70 -2.20
CA ARG A 30 9.25 -12.80 -3.22
C ARG A 30 7.89 -13.26 -3.73
N GLU A 31 7.72 -14.54 -4.02
CA GLU A 31 6.43 -15.10 -4.45
C GLU A 31 5.37 -14.97 -3.35
N ARG A 32 5.72 -15.28 -2.09
CA ARG A 32 4.82 -15.07 -0.94
C ARG A 32 4.42 -13.61 -0.75
N ALA A 33 5.37 -12.69 -0.89
CA ALA A 33 5.12 -11.26 -0.83
C ALA A 33 4.17 -10.81 -1.96
N GLN A 34 4.37 -11.31 -3.19
CA GLN A 34 3.51 -11.04 -4.32
C GLN A 34 2.08 -11.54 -4.09
N GLN A 35 1.92 -12.77 -3.61
CA GLN A 35 0.60 -13.34 -3.29
C GLN A 35 -0.13 -12.54 -2.22
N THR A 36 0.58 -12.18 -1.14
CA THR A 36 0.02 -11.38 -0.05
C THR A 36 -0.37 -9.98 -0.53
N TRP A 37 0.44 -9.39 -1.41
CA TRP A 37 0.14 -8.09 -1.99
C TRP A 37 -1.12 -8.09 -2.84
N THR A 38 -1.36 -9.13 -3.64
CA THR A 38 -2.60 -9.24 -4.44
C THR A 38 -3.86 -9.20 -3.56
N ALA A 39 -3.81 -9.81 -2.37
CA ALA A 39 -4.90 -9.72 -1.40
C ALA A 39 -5.09 -8.29 -0.88
N VAL A 40 -3.99 -7.59 -0.58
CA VAL A 40 -4.00 -6.19 -0.14
C VAL A 40 -4.52 -5.25 -1.24
N GLN A 41 -4.07 -5.41 -2.47
CA GLN A 41 -4.52 -4.68 -3.66
C GLN A 41 -6.04 -4.83 -3.86
N THR A 42 -6.57 -6.05 -3.70
CA THR A 42 -8.01 -6.31 -3.80
C THR A 42 -8.79 -5.48 -2.76
N ARG A 43 -8.30 -5.41 -1.51
CA ARG A 43 -8.94 -4.61 -0.45
C ARG A 43 -8.89 -3.11 -0.75
N TYR A 44 -7.77 -2.61 -1.25
CA TYR A 44 -7.65 -1.19 -1.61
C TYR A 44 -8.52 -0.82 -2.80
N ARG A 45 -8.65 -1.72 -3.78
CA ARG A 45 -9.59 -1.54 -4.91
C ARG A 45 -11.04 -1.46 -4.42
N GLN A 46 -11.46 -2.40 -3.56
CA GLN A 46 -12.82 -2.38 -2.99
C GLN A 46 -13.14 -1.06 -2.27
N ARG A 47 -12.17 -0.49 -1.55
CA ARG A 47 -12.33 0.84 -0.89
C ARG A 47 -12.45 1.96 -1.91
N ALA A 48 -11.60 1.98 -2.93
CA ALA A 48 -11.65 2.99 -3.98
C ALA A 48 -12.96 2.92 -4.80
N ASP A 49 -13.53 1.72 -4.95
CA ASP A 49 -14.81 1.51 -5.65
C ASP A 49 -16.02 2.01 -4.85
N GLN A 50 -15.89 2.19 -3.52
CA GLN A 50 -16.95 2.76 -2.68
C GLN A 50 -16.99 4.30 -2.71
N VAL A 51 -15.87 4.95 -3.06
CA VAL A 51 -15.75 6.42 -3.04
C VAL A 51 -16.82 7.13 -3.89
N PRO A 52 -17.16 6.69 -5.12
CA PRO A 52 -18.20 7.35 -5.91
C PRO A 52 -19.56 7.38 -5.19
N ALA A 53 -19.92 6.30 -4.48
CA ALA A 53 -21.17 6.25 -3.72
C ALA A 53 -21.18 7.24 -2.54
N LEU A 54 -20.03 7.43 -1.88
CA LEU A 54 -19.88 8.43 -0.81
C LEU A 54 -19.98 9.86 -1.36
N VAL A 55 -19.31 10.14 -2.48
CA VAL A 55 -19.38 11.43 -3.18
C VAL A 55 -20.82 11.77 -3.55
N GLU A 56 -21.57 10.81 -4.10
CA GLU A 56 -22.97 11.00 -4.44
C GLU A 56 -23.86 11.26 -3.22
N ALA A 57 -23.64 10.54 -2.12
CA ALA A 57 -24.39 10.77 -0.88
C ALA A 57 -24.16 12.19 -0.33
N VAL A 58 -22.92 12.69 -0.36
CA VAL A 58 -22.61 14.06 0.09
C VAL A 58 -23.13 15.09 -0.91
N ARG A 59 -23.03 14.84 -2.23
CA ARG A 59 -23.52 15.74 -3.29
C ARG A 59 -25.00 16.08 -3.14
N VAL A 60 -25.83 15.12 -2.72
CA VAL A 60 -27.26 15.35 -2.47
C VAL A 60 -27.47 16.30 -1.29
N ARG A 61 -26.65 16.23 -0.25
CA ARG A 61 -26.78 17.05 0.96
C ARG A 61 -26.09 18.41 0.85
N ALA A 62 -24.96 18.47 0.14
CA ALA A 62 -24.07 19.62 0.05
C ALA A 62 -23.68 19.91 -1.43
N PRO A 63 -24.64 20.25 -2.31
CA PRO A 63 -24.38 20.43 -3.75
C PRO A 63 -23.47 21.62 -4.11
N ALA A 64 -23.22 22.52 -3.15
CA ALA A 64 -22.31 23.65 -3.31
C ALA A 64 -20.82 23.24 -3.25
N GLU A 65 -20.51 22.08 -2.68
CA GLU A 65 -19.15 21.63 -2.34
C GLU A 65 -18.46 20.92 -3.51
N ARG A 66 -18.66 21.44 -4.72
CA ARG A 66 -18.24 20.77 -5.97
C ARG A 66 -16.73 20.57 -6.04
N GLU A 67 -15.96 21.50 -5.50
CA GLU A 67 -14.49 21.44 -5.50
C GLU A 67 -13.98 20.28 -4.64
N VAL A 68 -14.47 20.15 -3.40
CA VAL A 68 -14.14 19.03 -2.50
C VAL A 68 -14.53 17.69 -3.11
N LEU A 69 -15.74 17.60 -3.69
CA LEU A 69 -16.21 16.37 -4.35
C LEU A 69 -15.35 16.01 -5.57
N ALA A 70 -14.90 16.99 -6.35
CA ALA A 70 -14.01 16.78 -7.48
C ALA A 70 -12.60 16.32 -7.05
N GLU A 71 -12.06 16.91 -5.98
CA GLU A 71 -10.76 16.52 -5.41
C GLU A 71 -10.76 15.05 -4.93
N VAL A 72 -11.82 14.64 -4.23
CA VAL A 72 -11.98 13.25 -3.77
C VAL A 72 -12.00 12.27 -4.95
N MET A 73 -12.76 12.60 -6.01
CA MET A 73 -12.82 11.77 -7.21
C MET A 73 -11.46 11.70 -7.91
N ALA A 74 -10.78 12.83 -8.09
CA ALA A 74 -9.45 12.86 -8.71
C ALA A 74 -8.41 12.05 -7.92
N ALA A 75 -8.39 12.18 -6.59
CA ALA A 75 -7.50 11.42 -5.73
C ALA A 75 -7.79 9.90 -5.78
N ARG A 76 -9.07 9.52 -5.88
CA ARG A 76 -9.47 8.12 -6.07
C ARG A 76 -9.01 7.58 -7.42
N ASP A 77 -9.17 8.35 -8.48
CA ASP A 77 -8.76 7.95 -9.82
C ASP A 77 -7.24 7.78 -9.92
N GLU A 78 -6.46 8.62 -9.23
CA GLU A 78 -5.01 8.45 -9.10
C GLU A 78 -4.66 7.11 -8.44
N VAL A 79 -5.32 6.77 -7.32
CA VAL A 79 -5.11 5.48 -6.64
C VAL A 79 -5.46 4.30 -7.55
N VAL A 80 -6.60 4.34 -8.23
CA VAL A 80 -7.05 3.26 -9.11
C VAL A 80 -6.14 3.11 -10.34
N ALA A 81 -5.66 4.21 -10.90
CA ALA A 81 -4.70 4.18 -12.00
C ALA A 81 -3.42 3.44 -11.60
N ILE A 82 -2.88 3.73 -10.41
CA ILE A 82 -1.66 3.07 -9.92
C ILE A 82 -1.93 1.61 -9.54
N LEU A 83 -3.09 1.29 -8.97
CA LEU A 83 -3.46 -0.10 -8.65
C LEU A 83 -3.63 -0.98 -9.88
N ASN A 84 -3.99 -0.42 -11.03
CA ASN A 84 -4.12 -1.14 -12.30
C ASN A 84 -2.79 -1.27 -13.05
N ALA A 85 -1.73 -0.60 -12.60
CA ALA A 85 -0.41 -0.69 -13.21
C ALA A 85 0.33 -1.97 -12.76
N ASP A 86 1.00 -2.62 -13.71
CA ASP A 86 1.85 -3.76 -13.44
C ASP A 86 3.13 -3.37 -12.67
N GLY A 87 3.71 -4.33 -11.96
CA GLY A 87 5.01 -4.17 -11.30
C GLY A 87 5.00 -3.27 -10.07
N LEU A 88 3.83 -2.94 -9.50
CA LEU A 88 3.70 -2.01 -8.37
C LEU A 88 4.63 -2.31 -7.17
N ILE A 89 4.79 -3.58 -6.81
CA ILE A 89 5.69 -4.00 -5.71
C ILE A 89 7.08 -4.43 -6.17
N ALA A 90 7.27 -4.64 -7.48
CA ALA A 90 8.57 -4.94 -8.04
C ALA A 90 9.43 -3.67 -8.23
N GLU A 91 8.77 -2.51 -8.38
CA GLU A 91 9.40 -1.21 -8.61
C GLU A 91 9.21 -0.28 -7.39
N PRO A 92 10.28 -0.01 -6.62
CA PRO A 92 10.20 0.83 -5.42
C PRO A 92 9.61 2.23 -5.68
N GLU A 93 9.92 2.83 -6.83
CA GLU A 93 9.44 4.14 -7.26
C GLU A 93 7.91 4.15 -7.41
N ARG A 94 7.34 3.12 -8.06
CA ARG A 94 5.89 2.98 -8.22
C ARG A 94 5.20 2.74 -6.88
N PHE A 95 5.80 1.93 -6.01
CA PHE A 95 5.26 1.73 -4.66
C PHE A 95 5.23 3.05 -3.87
N ARG A 96 6.27 3.89 -3.99
CA ARG A 96 6.28 5.23 -3.37
C ARG A 96 5.18 6.12 -3.92
N GLN A 97 4.96 6.13 -5.23
CA GLN A 97 3.85 6.86 -5.86
C GLN A 97 2.50 6.38 -5.33
N TYR A 98 2.30 5.07 -5.21
CA TYR A 98 1.09 4.50 -4.63
C TYR A 98 0.85 4.97 -3.18
N VAL A 99 1.89 4.95 -2.34
CA VAL A 99 1.78 5.43 -0.95
C VAL A 99 1.44 6.93 -0.92
N GLN A 100 1.96 7.73 -1.83
CA GLN A 100 1.62 9.15 -1.94
C GLN A 100 0.16 9.35 -2.38
N ALA A 101 -0.30 8.63 -3.41
CA ALA A 101 -1.68 8.68 -3.87
C ALA A 101 -2.66 8.25 -2.76
N GLN A 102 -2.34 7.19 -1.99
CA GLN A 102 -3.11 6.77 -0.83
C GLN A 102 -3.23 7.89 0.23
N ARG A 103 -2.15 8.64 0.49
CA ARG A 103 -2.19 9.78 1.43
C ARG A 103 -3.06 10.92 0.91
N ARG A 104 -3.00 11.22 -0.40
CA ARG A 104 -3.85 12.24 -1.03
C ARG A 104 -5.33 11.87 -0.93
N LEU A 105 -5.68 10.62 -1.24
CA LEU A 105 -7.05 10.15 -1.10
C LEU A 105 -7.52 10.25 0.37
N PHE A 106 -6.68 9.87 1.33
CA PHE A 106 -7.02 10.01 2.75
C PHE A 106 -7.25 11.48 3.15
N ALA A 107 -6.41 12.40 2.67
CA ALA A 107 -6.57 13.83 2.93
C ALA A 107 -7.88 14.37 2.33
N ALA A 108 -8.16 14.06 1.06
CA ALA A 108 -9.39 14.50 0.38
C ALA A 108 -10.66 13.94 1.06
N LEU A 109 -10.64 12.68 1.51
CA LEU A 109 -11.72 12.10 2.31
C LEU A 109 -11.87 12.78 3.68
N GLY A 110 -10.78 13.29 4.26
CA GLY A 110 -10.81 14.14 5.46
C GLY A 110 -11.56 15.45 5.20
N SER A 111 -11.24 16.15 4.11
CA SER A 111 -11.97 17.35 3.69
C SER A 111 -13.46 17.04 3.45
N LEU A 112 -13.77 15.92 2.80
CA LEU A 112 -15.16 15.48 2.60
C LEU A 112 -15.91 15.24 3.93
N TYR A 113 -15.23 14.65 4.92
CA TYR A 113 -15.79 14.44 6.25
C TYR A 113 -16.07 15.78 6.95
N GLU A 114 -15.15 16.74 6.87
CA GLU A 114 -15.32 18.09 7.42
C GLU A 114 -16.50 18.82 6.78
N THR A 115 -16.69 18.69 5.46
CA THR A 115 -17.89 19.15 4.76
C THR A 115 -19.14 18.58 5.44
N VAL A 116 -19.25 17.26 5.55
CA VAL A 116 -20.44 16.61 6.16
C VAL A 116 -20.66 17.08 7.61
N ALA A 117 -19.61 17.19 8.41
CA ALA A 117 -19.70 17.64 9.81
C ALA A 117 -20.21 19.08 9.91
N THR A 118 -19.73 19.96 9.02
CA THR A 118 -20.14 21.37 8.98
C THR A 118 -21.61 21.51 8.60
N PHE A 119 -22.08 20.81 7.55
CA PHE A 119 -23.49 20.82 7.18
C PHE A 119 -24.39 20.22 8.27
N GLY A 120 -23.97 19.13 8.92
CA GLY A 120 -24.72 18.52 10.01
C GLY A 120 -24.94 19.46 11.20
N SER A 121 -23.98 20.33 11.50
CA SER A 121 -24.09 21.32 12.58
C SER A 121 -25.03 22.49 12.27
N LYS A 122 -25.33 22.76 10.99
CA LYS A 122 -26.07 23.96 10.54
C LYS A 122 -27.58 23.73 10.41
N ASP A 123 -28.01 22.46 10.43
CA ASP A 123 -29.40 22.02 10.29
C ASP A 123 -30.08 21.68 11.64
N HIS A 124 -29.47 22.06 12.76
CA HIS A 124 -30.03 22.04 14.12
C HIS A 124 -30.06 23.45 14.70
#